data_AF-A0A6B3FAE4-F1
#
_entry.id   AF-A0A6B3FAE4-F1
#
_cell.length_a   1.000
_cell.length_b   1.000
_cell.length_c   1.000
_cell.angle_alpha   90.00
_cell.angle_beta   90.00
_cell.angle_gamma   90.00
#
_symmetry.space_group_name_H-M   'P 1'
#
loop_
_entity.id
_entity.type
_entity.pdbx_description
1 polymer ?
#
loop_
_entity_poly.entity_id
_entity_poly.type
_entity_poly.pdbx_seq_one_letter_code
_entity_poly.pdbx_strand_id
1 'polypeptide(L)'
;MTGFGKQNMAVLVLREADDITTVLRQALDTAPAEERPGLERAMALTAEAGAVPDAELRGRWALRRMASTGYEGPPRTVAAVKALRTAERGLSLLQAVNLSKDAEAVAMEAQDGRAAEPDAT
;
A
#
# COMPACT_ATOMS: atom_id res chain seq x y z
N MET A 1 19.51 16.62 22.64
CA MET A 1 19.20 16.35 21.22
C MET A 1 19.20 14.83 21.06
N THR A 2 18.04 14.22 21.29
CA THR A 2 17.88 12.77 21.48
C THR A 2 17.30 12.20 20.19
N GLY A 3 18.04 11.31 19.54
CA GLY A 3 17.79 10.87 18.17
C GLY A 3 16.46 10.15 18.01
N PHE A 4 15.69 10.56 17.01
CA PHE A 4 14.63 9.74 16.43
C PHE A 4 15.27 8.43 15.95
N GLY A 5 14.88 7.31 16.57
CA GLY A 5 15.30 5.98 16.15
C GLY A 5 15.04 5.84 14.65
N LYS A 6 16.10 5.72 13.86
CA LYS A 6 16.03 5.45 12.42
C LYS A 6 15.39 4.06 12.26
N GLN A 7 14.06 4.04 12.20
CA GLN A 7 13.33 2.96 11.56
C GLN A 7 13.91 2.88 10.16
N ASN A 8 14.67 1.81 9.87
CA ASN A 8 15.38 1.62 8.62
C ASN A 8 14.37 1.27 7.51
N MET A 9 13.46 2.20 7.22
CA MET A 9 12.36 2.02 6.27
C MET A 9 12.94 2.15 4.87
N ALA A 10 12.97 1.04 4.14
CA ALA A 10 13.43 1.00 2.76
C ALA A 10 12.41 1.62 1.79
N VAL A 11 11.16 1.76 2.23
CA VAL A 11 10.05 2.32 1.47
C VAL A 11 9.38 3.38 2.34
N LEU A 12 9.31 4.60 1.83
CA LEU A 12 8.56 5.70 2.43
C LEU A 12 7.12 5.65 1.87
N VAL A 13 6.14 5.62 2.76
CA VAL A 13 4.73 5.71 2.41
C VAL A 13 4.30 7.17 2.57
N LEU A 14 3.84 7.78 1.49
CA LEU A 14 3.30 9.14 1.50
C LEU A 14 1.78 9.05 1.60
N ARG A 15 1.20 9.73 2.59
CA ARG A 15 -0.24 9.74 2.88
C ARG A 15 -0.87 11.03 2.38
N GLU A 16 -1.21 11.07 1.09
CA GLU A 16 -1.89 12.24 0.50
C GLU A 16 -3.37 12.35 0.92
N ALA A 17 -3.94 11.28 1.48
CA ALA A 17 -5.35 11.24 1.88
C ALA A 17 -5.71 12.31 2.92
N ASP A 18 -4.80 12.65 3.85
CA ASP A 18 -5.05 13.66 4.89
C ASP A 18 -5.11 15.07 4.30
N ASP A 19 -4.21 15.38 3.36
CA ASP A 19 -4.17 16.66 2.66
C ASP A 19 -5.41 16.82 1.77
N ILE A 20 -5.78 15.77 1.03
CA ILE A 20 -7.00 15.74 0.21
C ILE A 20 -8.25 15.90 1.09
N THR A 21 -8.31 15.22 2.24
CA THR A 21 -9.42 15.35 3.19
C THR A 21 -9.57 16.78 3.69
N THR A 22 -8.45 17.48 3.90
CA THR A 22 -8.45 18.88 4.32
C THR A 22 -9.01 19.79 3.22
N VAL A 23 -8.60 19.59 1.97
CA VAL A 23 -9.13 20.34 0.82
C VAL A 23 -10.62 20.08 0.62
N LEU A 24 -11.07 18.84 0.73
CA LEU A 24 -12.49 18.48 0.58
C LEU A 24 -13.36 19.11 1.68
N ARG A 25 -12.86 19.17 2.92
CA ARG A 25 -13.56 19.83 4.02
C ARG A 25 -13.75 21.33 3.75
N GLN A 26 -12.70 22.00 3.29
CA GLN A 26 -12.77 23.41 2.92
C GLN A 26 -13.75 23.65 1.76
N ALA A 27 -13.77 22.76 0.77
CA ALA A 27 -14.72 22.86 -0.34
C ALA A 27 -16.18 22.73 0.15
N LEU A 28 -16.45 21.80 1.09
CA LEU A 28 -17.78 21.60 1.67
C LEU A 28 -18.29 22.78 2.50
N ASP A 29 -17.41 23.57 3.10
CA ASP A 29 -17.79 24.75 3.87
C ASP A 29 -18.43 25.82 2.98
N THR A 30 -18.08 25.85 1.69
CA THR A 30 -18.59 26.84 0.71
C THR A 30 -19.46 26.24 -0.38
N ALA A 31 -19.64 24.91 -0.41
CA ALA A 31 -20.30 24.22 -1.51
C ALA A 31 -21.82 24.52 -1.59
N PRO A 32 -22.35 24.78 -2.80
CA PRO A 32 -23.79 24.91 -3.03
C PRO A 32 -24.47 23.54 -2.87
N ALA A 33 -25.79 23.54 -2.60
CA ALA A 33 -26.54 22.35 -2.21
C ALA A 33 -26.43 21.20 -3.23
N GLU A 34 -26.27 21.52 -4.51
CA GLU A 34 -26.16 20.58 -5.61
C GLU A 34 -24.83 19.80 -5.60
N GLU A 35 -23.75 20.39 -5.09
CA GLU A 35 -22.41 19.78 -5.07
C GLU A 35 -22.11 19.01 -3.78
N ARG A 36 -22.81 19.33 -2.69
CA ARG A 36 -22.57 18.75 -1.35
C ARG A 36 -22.59 17.21 -1.34
N PRO A 37 -23.59 16.51 -1.93
CA PRO A 37 -23.62 15.05 -1.87
C PRO A 37 -22.42 14.40 -2.56
N GLY A 38 -21.93 15.03 -3.65
CA GLY A 38 -20.74 14.57 -4.37
C GLY A 38 -19.47 14.72 -3.54
N LEU A 39 -19.30 15.86 -2.87
CA LEU A 39 -18.14 16.13 -2.01
C LEU A 39 -18.15 15.25 -0.74
N GLU A 40 -19.31 15.00 -0.15
CA GLU A 40 -19.46 14.06 0.97
C GLU A 40 -19.07 12.63 0.57
N ARG A 41 -19.46 12.20 -0.64
CA ARG A 41 -19.02 10.90 -1.19
C ARG A 41 -17.52 10.88 -1.44
N ALA A 42 -16.95 11.96 -1.98
CA ALA A 42 -15.51 12.06 -2.18
C ALA A 42 -14.73 11.99 -0.85
N MET A 43 -15.24 12.59 0.21
CA MET A 43 -14.67 12.47 1.55
C MET A 43 -14.69 11.03 2.06
N ALA A 44 -15.83 10.33 1.91
CA ALA A 44 -15.94 8.94 2.32
C ALA A 44 -14.92 8.04 1.59
N LEU A 45 -14.79 8.21 0.27
CA LEU A 45 -13.80 7.46 -0.53
C LEU A 45 -12.35 7.79 -0.14
N THR A 46 -12.07 9.06 0.18
CA THR A 46 -10.73 9.48 0.62
C THR A 46 -10.38 8.86 1.97
N ALA A 47 -11.34 8.81 2.90
CA ALA A 47 -11.15 8.18 4.20
C ALA A 47 -10.91 6.67 4.07
N GLU A 48 -11.66 5.98 3.20
CA GLU A 48 -11.46 4.57 2.88
C GLU A 48 -10.05 4.32 2.29
N ALA A 49 -9.64 5.13 1.31
CA ALA A 49 -8.31 5.04 0.72
C ALA A 49 -7.19 5.33 1.75
N GLY A 50 -7.43 6.26 2.67
CA GLY A 50 -6.50 6.60 3.76
C GLY A 50 -6.34 5.49 4.80
N ALA A 51 -7.36 4.65 4.99
CA ALA A 51 -7.39 3.61 6.01
C ALA A 51 -6.53 2.38 5.69
N VAL A 52 -6.06 2.23 4.45
CA VAL A 52 -5.22 1.09 4.02
C VAL A 52 -3.92 1.06 4.85
N PRO A 53 -3.57 -0.03 5.56
CA PRO A 53 -2.36 -0.09 6.39
C PRO A 53 -1.04 0.11 5.60
N ASP A 54 -0.03 0.73 6.22
CA ASP A 54 1.28 0.94 5.60
C ASP A 54 1.94 -0.37 5.12
N ALA A 55 1.78 -1.45 5.90
CA ALA A 55 2.34 -2.76 5.57
C ALA A 55 1.77 -3.31 4.26
N GLU A 56 0.47 -3.14 4.05
CA GLU A 56 -0.19 -3.55 2.81
C GLU A 56 0.34 -2.74 1.61
N LEU A 57 0.49 -1.42 1.76
CA LEU A 57 1.06 -0.59 0.69
C LEU A 57 2.50 -1.00 0.34
N ARG A 58 3.32 -1.31 1.34
CA ARG A 58 4.67 -1.84 1.13
C ARG A 58 4.67 -3.21 0.47
N GLY A 59 3.76 -4.10 0.86
CA GLY A 59 3.59 -5.42 0.26
C GLY A 59 3.22 -5.33 -1.22
N ARG A 60 2.22 -4.49 -1.56
CA ARG A 60 1.83 -4.20 -2.94
C ARG A 60 2.99 -3.63 -3.76
N TRP A 61 3.77 -2.71 -3.19
CA TRP A 61 4.97 -2.18 -3.84
C TRP A 61 6.02 -3.27 -4.08
N ALA A 62 6.26 -4.14 -3.10
CA ALA A 62 7.24 -5.22 -3.19
C ALA A 62 6.87 -6.23 -4.29
N LEU A 63 5.59 -6.61 -4.38
CA LEU A 63 5.08 -7.46 -5.46
C LEU A 63 5.34 -6.85 -6.85
N ARG A 64 5.02 -5.55 -7.03
CA ARG A 64 5.31 -4.84 -8.30
C ARG A 64 6.80 -4.83 -8.62
N ARG A 65 7.67 -4.68 -7.62
CA ARG A 65 9.13 -4.70 -7.84
C ARG A 65 9.68 -6.07 -8.19
N MET A 66 9.19 -7.13 -7.54
CA MET A 66 9.54 -8.48 -7.94
C MET A 66 9.12 -8.74 -9.40
N ALA A 67 7.87 -8.43 -9.75
CA ALA A 67 7.34 -8.60 -11.11
C ALA A 67 8.14 -7.82 -12.16
N SER A 68 8.65 -6.64 -11.83
CA SER A 68 9.49 -5.84 -12.75
C SER A 68 10.80 -6.53 -13.16
N THR A 69 11.22 -7.58 -12.44
CA THR A 69 12.37 -8.43 -12.80
C THR A 69 11.99 -9.71 -13.54
N GLY A 70 10.71 -9.90 -13.85
CA GLY A 70 10.16 -11.14 -14.41
C GLY A 70 9.96 -12.25 -13.37
N TYR A 71 9.99 -11.92 -12.07
CA TYR A 71 9.72 -12.90 -11.02
C TYR A 71 8.21 -13.04 -10.78
N GLU A 72 7.69 -14.25 -10.99
CA GLU A 72 6.26 -14.58 -10.85
C GLU A 72 5.97 -15.60 -9.73
N GLY A 73 6.99 -15.96 -8.94
CA GLY A 73 6.86 -16.97 -7.88
C GLY A 73 6.32 -16.42 -6.55
N PRO A 74 6.23 -17.29 -5.51
CA PRO A 74 5.75 -16.90 -4.20
C PRO A 74 6.63 -15.83 -3.53
N PRO A 75 6.03 -14.81 -2.89
CA PRO A 75 6.76 -13.64 -2.38
C PRO A 75 7.72 -13.96 -1.24
N ARG A 76 7.59 -15.09 -0.55
CA ARG A 76 8.46 -15.50 0.57
C ARG A 76 9.42 -16.64 0.21
N THR A 77 10.24 -16.38 -0.79
CA THR A 77 11.34 -17.27 -1.17
C THR A 77 12.65 -16.50 -1.25
N VAL A 78 13.78 -17.22 -1.20
CA VAL A 78 15.09 -16.60 -1.44
C VAL A 78 15.16 -15.99 -2.84
N ALA A 79 14.49 -16.60 -3.83
CA ALA A 79 14.39 -16.06 -5.18
C ALA A 79 13.64 -14.71 -5.21
N ALA A 80 12.54 -14.56 -4.47
CA ALA A 80 11.81 -13.31 -4.34
C ALA A 80 12.65 -12.20 -3.67
N VAL A 81 13.39 -12.53 -2.60
CA VAL A 81 14.32 -11.60 -1.94
C VAL A 81 15.44 -11.17 -2.89
N LYS A 82 15.96 -12.10 -3.71
CA LYS A 82 16.95 -11.80 -4.74
C LYS A 82 16.36 -10.90 -5.84
N ALA A 83 15.13 -11.15 -6.27
CA ALA A 83 14.41 -10.32 -7.24
C ALA A 83 14.25 -8.88 -6.72
N LEU A 84 13.80 -8.70 -5.47
CA LEU A 84 13.70 -7.37 -4.83
C LEU A 84 15.03 -6.62 -4.81
N ARG A 85 16.10 -7.26 -4.36
CA ARG A 85 17.44 -6.64 -4.29
C ARG A 85 18.06 -6.40 -5.68
N THR A 86 17.59 -7.12 -6.70
CA THR A 86 17.98 -6.89 -8.09
C THR A 86 17.27 -5.65 -8.64
N ALA A 87 15.96 -5.52 -8.38
CA ALA A 87 15.16 -4.36 -8.75
C ALA A 87 15.63 -3.08 -8.03
N GLU A 88 15.93 -3.21 -6.74
CA GLU A 88 16.23 -2.09 -5.85
C GLU A 88 17.55 -2.35 -5.10
N ARG A 89 18.66 -1.96 -5.73
CA ARG A 89 20.03 -2.28 -5.26
C ARG A 89 20.38 -1.68 -3.89
N GLY A 90 19.65 -0.66 -3.44
CA GLY A 90 19.83 -0.01 -2.14
C GLY A 90 19.26 -0.77 -0.95
N LEU A 91 18.48 -1.84 -1.18
CA LEU A 91 17.86 -2.61 -0.10
C LEU A 91 18.90 -3.44 0.66
N SER A 92 18.97 -3.24 1.99
CA SER A 92 19.62 -4.21 2.88
C SER A 92 18.87 -5.54 2.85
N LEU A 93 19.53 -6.62 3.31
CA LEU A 93 18.92 -7.94 3.29
C LEU A 93 17.70 -7.99 4.22
N LEU A 94 17.82 -7.41 5.42
CA LEU A 94 16.74 -7.32 6.39
C LEU A 94 15.52 -6.58 5.81
N GLN A 95 15.75 -5.47 5.12
CA GLN A 95 14.69 -4.71 4.45
C GLN A 95 13.99 -5.54 3.38
N ALA A 96 14.74 -6.21 2.51
CA ALA A 96 14.18 -7.05 1.46
C ALA A 96 13.38 -8.24 2.04
N VAL A 97 13.83 -8.83 3.14
CA VAL A 97 13.11 -9.89 3.86
C VAL A 97 11.81 -9.37 4.46
N ASN A 98 11.82 -8.20 5.10
CA ASN A 98 10.60 -7.62 5.68
C ASN A 98 9.58 -7.25 4.58
N LEU A 99 10.04 -6.68 3.46
CA LEU A 99 9.18 -6.39 2.30
C LEU A 99 8.60 -7.67 1.66
N SER A 100 9.37 -8.75 1.66
CA SER A 100 8.91 -10.07 1.21
C SER A 100 7.81 -10.66 2.13
N LYS A 101 7.87 -10.40 3.44
CA LYS A 101 6.79 -10.77 4.38
C LYS A 101 5.53 -9.92 4.18
N ASP A 102 5.69 -8.61 4.07
CA ASP A 102 4.57 -7.69 3.77
C ASP A 102 3.89 -8.11 2.45
N ALA A 103 4.65 -8.51 1.43
CA ALA A 103 4.13 -9.03 0.17
C ALA A 103 3.39 -10.38 0.31
N GLU A 104 3.86 -11.27 1.17
CA GLU A 104 3.18 -12.54 1.47
C GLU A 104 1.82 -12.31 2.11
N ALA A 105 1.73 -11.43 3.10
CA ALA A 105 0.46 -11.08 3.74
C ALA A 105 -0.59 -10.60 2.71
N VAL A 106 -0.19 -9.66 1.83
CA VAL A 106 -1.06 -9.17 0.75
C VAL A 106 -1.47 -10.27 -0.23
N ALA A 107 -0.54 -11.17 -0.58
CA ALA A 107 -0.84 -12.27 -1.49
C ALA A 107 -1.82 -13.29 -0.88
N MET A 108 -1.75 -13.52 0.43
CA MET A 108 -2.67 -14.40 1.16
C MET A 108 -4.08 -13.78 1.24
N GLU A 109 -4.18 -12.50 1.61
CA GLU A 109 -5.47 -11.78 1.64
C GLU A 109 -6.16 -11.79 0.26
N ALA A 110 -5.40 -11.62 -0.83
CA ALA A 110 -5.92 -11.70 -2.19
C ALA A 110 -6.31 -13.13 -2.64
N GLN A 111 -5.83 -14.17 -1.97
CA GLN A 111 -6.24 -15.56 -2.20
C GLN A 111 -7.52 -15.86 -1.41
N ASP A 112 -7.60 -15.42 -0.16
CA ASP A 112 -8.78 -15.57 0.69
C ASP A 112 -9.99 -14.84 0.10
N GLY A 113 -9.79 -13.62 -0.41
CA GLY A 113 -10.83 -12.87 -1.11
C GLY A 113 -11.34 -13.57 -2.39
N ARG A 114 -10.45 -14.26 -3.14
CA ARG A 114 -10.84 -15.06 -4.31
C ARG A 114 -11.54 -16.37 -3.93
N ALA A 115 -11.19 -16.97 -2.81
CA ALA A 115 -11.87 -18.16 -2.29
C ALA A 115 -13.28 -17.83 -1.76
N ALA A 116 -13.54 -16.58 -1.40
CA ALA A 116 -14.82 -16.09 -0.89
C ALA A 116 -15.84 -15.70 -1.98
N GLU A 117 -15.48 -15.71 -3.27
CA GLU A 117 -16.40 -15.62 -4.41
C GLU A 117 -16.69 -17.04 -4.94
N PRO A 118 -17.63 -17.79 -4.35
CA PRO A 118 -18.08 -19.04 -4.97
C PRO A 118 -18.91 -18.67 -6.20
N ASP A 119 -18.35 -18.97 -7.37
CA ASP A 119 -19.00 -19.29 -8.63
C ASP A 119 -20.52 -19.00 -8.64
N ALA A 120 -20.88 -17.75 -8.91
CA ALA A 120 -22.24 -17.37 -9.25
C ALA A 120 -22.50 -17.79 -10.70
N THR A 121 -22.76 -19.08 -10.89
CA THR A 121 -23.34 -19.65 -12.11
C THR A 121 -24.82 -19.99 -11.86
#